data_AF-A0A660W3Z3-F1
#
_entry.id   AF-A0A660W3Z3-F1
#
_cell.length_a   1.000
_cell.length_b   1.000
_cell.length_c   1.000
_cell.angle_alpha   90.00
_cell.angle_beta   90.00
_cell.angle_gamma   90.00
#
_symmetry.space_group_name_H-M   'P 1'
#
loop_
_entity.id
_entity.type
_entity.pdbx_description
1 polymer ?
#
loop_
_entity_poly.entity_id
_entity_poly.type
_entity_poly.pdbx_seq_one_letter_code
_entity_poly.pdbx_strand_id
1 'polypeptide(L)'
;RSSLNNKKGTLIVAETESMERILVSGAALKNKLARISFRSVPDRPGVAAKIFHTMAKADIVVDDIIQNVDGNSAMVAFTTDLPELPDAKKVCDKIAKDLGCSVTYEKYLAKVSVVGVGMRVHTGVAERMFAALAKAKINIQNITTSEIKISCLIDCKDATRALNLVHDAFELGGKKRQAKKTAKKTRKK
;
A
#
# COMPACT_ATOMS: atom_id res chain seq x y z
N ARG A 1 8.92 21.95 -12.16
CA ARG A 1 9.61 22.26 -13.45
C ARG A 1 11.07 21.83 -13.34
N SER A 2 11.69 21.34 -14.43
CA SER A 2 13.12 21.02 -14.44
C SER A 2 13.95 22.26 -14.79
N SER A 3 15.11 22.46 -14.17
CA SER A 3 16.07 23.50 -14.55
C SER A 3 16.75 23.22 -15.90
N LEU A 4 16.66 21.99 -16.41
CA LEU A 4 17.33 21.54 -17.64
C LEU A 4 16.46 21.72 -18.89
N ASN A 5 15.17 22.08 -18.75
CA ASN A 5 14.29 22.31 -19.89
C ASN A 5 13.12 23.24 -19.57
N ASN A 6 12.50 23.80 -20.61
CA ASN A 6 11.34 24.68 -20.50
C ASN A 6 9.99 23.96 -20.55
N LYS A 7 9.92 22.65 -20.26
CA LYS A 7 8.61 21.97 -20.14
C LYS A 7 7.89 22.49 -18.88
N LYS A 8 6.56 22.68 -18.99
CA LYS A 8 5.72 23.16 -17.87
C LYS A 8 5.86 22.29 -16.60
N GLY A 9 6.12 21.00 -16.77
CA GLY A 9 6.20 20.04 -15.67
C GLY A 9 4.83 19.68 -15.11
N THR A 10 4.80 19.12 -13.91
CA THR A 10 3.58 18.76 -13.19
C THR A 10 3.16 19.89 -12.27
N LEU A 11 1.91 20.35 -12.36
CA LEU A 11 1.32 21.30 -11.43
C LEU A 11 0.72 20.53 -10.24
N ILE A 12 1.06 20.94 -9.02
CA ILE A 12 0.42 20.46 -7.80
C ILE A 12 -0.56 21.56 -7.38
N VAL A 13 -1.85 21.28 -7.49
CA VAL A 13 -2.95 22.23 -7.23
C VAL A 13 -4.02 21.55 -6.41
N ALA A 14 -4.96 22.32 -5.86
CA ALA A 14 -6.12 21.78 -5.17
C ALA A 14 -6.94 20.85 -6.08
N GLU A 15 -7.62 19.89 -5.45
CA GLU A 15 -8.48 18.92 -6.12
C GLU A 15 -9.58 19.62 -6.93
N THR A 16 -9.91 19.08 -8.09
CA THR A 16 -11.02 19.58 -8.93
C THR A 16 -11.89 18.39 -9.34
N GLU A 17 -13.20 18.59 -9.54
CA GLU A 17 -14.13 17.53 -9.98
C GLU A 17 -13.64 16.78 -11.23
N SER A 18 -12.87 17.45 -12.09
CA SER A 18 -12.32 16.83 -13.29
C SER A 18 -11.30 15.72 -13.00
N MET A 19 -10.66 15.73 -11.82
CA MET A 19 -9.66 14.75 -11.39
C MET A 19 -10.27 13.40 -11.02
N GLU A 20 -11.53 13.36 -10.56
CA GLU A 20 -12.23 12.11 -10.22
C GLU A 20 -12.41 11.20 -11.45
N ARG A 21 -12.43 11.79 -12.66
CA ARG A 21 -12.50 11.02 -13.92
C ARG A 21 -11.26 10.18 -14.19
N ILE A 22 -10.14 10.51 -13.55
CA ILE A 22 -8.89 9.76 -13.64
C ILE A 22 -8.88 8.75 -12.50
N LEU A 23 -9.10 7.48 -12.85
CA LEU A 23 -9.22 6.39 -11.87
C LEU A 23 -7.96 6.22 -11.01
N VAL A 24 -6.81 6.08 -11.68
CA VAL A 24 -5.49 5.95 -11.05
C VAL A 24 -4.59 6.96 -11.74
N SER A 25 -3.94 7.81 -10.96
CA SER A 25 -3.03 8.85 -11.43
C SER A 25 -1.56 8.41 -11.40
N GLY A 26 -1.23 7.38 -10.62
CA GLY A 26 0.13 6.88 -10.52
C GLY A 26 0.23 5.48 -9.94
N ALA A 27 1.38 4.85 -10.21
CA ALA A 27 1.84 3.65 -9.53
C ALA A 27 3.18 3.96 -8.85
N ALA A 28 3.38 3.42 -7.65
CA ALA A 28 4.56 3.64 -6.83
C ALA A 28 5.15 2.32 -6.34
N LEU A 29 6.46 2.30 -6.14
CA LEU A 29 7.19 1.16 -5.61
C LEU A 29 8.06 1.62 -4.44
N LYS A 30 7.90 0.98 -3.28
CA LYS A 30 8.81 1.10 -2.14
C LYS A 30 9.47 -0.25 -1.90
N ASN A 31 10.79 -0.30 -2.01
CA ASN A 31 11.59 -1.50 -1.80
C ASN A 31 12.27 -1.46 -0.42
N LYS A 32 12.97 -2.56 -0.10
CA LYS A 32 13.77 -2.67 1.14
C LYS A 32 12.91 -2.50 2.38
N LEU A 33 11.78 -3.20 2.41
CA LEU A 33 10.92 -3.27 3.59
C LEU A 33 11.15 -4.56 4.36
N ALA A 34 10.87 -4.51 5.65
CA ALA A 34 10.68 -5.66 6.51
C ALA A 34 9.28 -5.63 7.11
N ARG A 35 8.71 -6.82 7.37
CA ARG A 35 7.45 -6.99 8.08
C ARG A 35 7.73 -7.61 9.44
N ILE A 36 7.14 -7.01 10.46
CA ILE A 36 7.12 -7.53 11.83
C ILE A 36 5.67 -7.93 12.11
N SER A 37 5.45 -9.11 12.68
CA SER A 37 4.09 -9.63 12.94
C SER A 37 4.01 -10.26 14.31
N PHE A 38 3.24 -9.63 15.19
CA PHE A 38 2.82 -10.23 16.45
C PHE A 38 1.58 -11.09 16.22
N ARG A 39 1.56 -12.32 16.76
CA ARG A 39 0.40 -13.22 16.74
C ARG A 39 -0.02 -13.57 18.16
N SER A 40 -1.31 -13.85 18.33
CA SER A 40 -1.91 -14.12 19.64
C SER A 40 -1.71 -12.94 20.60
N VAL A 41 -1.82 -11.73 20.09
CA VAL A 41 -1.78 -10.50 20.88
C VAL A 41 -3.07 -10.41 21.70
N PRO A 42 -3.03 -10.11 23.01
CA PRO A 42 -4.25 -9.90 23.78
C PRO A 42 -5.11 -8.78 23.18
N ASP A 43 -6.36 -9.07 22.82
CA ASP A 43 -7.26 -8.08 22.22
C ASP A 43 -7.97 -7.26 23.30
N ARG A 44 -7.26 -6.24 23.82
CA ARG A 44 -7.78 -5.32 24.83
C ARG A 44 -7.23 -3.90 24.65
N PRO A 45 -7.94 -2.88 25.15
CA PRO A 45 -7.49 -1.50 25.07
C PRO A 45 -6.07 -1.30 25.63
N GLY A 46 -5.28 -0.46 24.96
CA GLY A 46 -3.92 -0.10 25.36
C GLY A 46 -2.80 -1.00 24.83
N VAL A 47 -3.10 -2.19 24.28
CA VAL A 47 -2.06 -3.09 23.77
C VAL A 47 -1.36 -2.51 22.54
N ALA A 48 -2.12 -2.05 21.54
CA ALA A 48 -1.55 -1.36 20.39
C ALA A 48 -0.74 -0.12 20.79
N ALA A 49 -1.27 0.68 21.74
CA ALA A 49 -0.55 1.84 22.27
C ALA A 49 0.79 1.44 22.91
N LYS A 50 0.83 0.36 23.70
CA LYS A 50 2.09 -0.15 24.29
C LYS A 50 3.10 -0.55 23.21
N ILE A 51 2.65 -1.25 22.16
CA ILE A 51 3.51 -1.66 21.04
C ILE A 51 4.13 -0.42 20.40
N PHE A 52 3.31 0.48 19.88
CA PHE A 52 3.80 1.61 19.08
C PHE A 52 4.48 2.71 19.91
N HIS A 53 4.11 2.89 21.18
CA HIS A 53 4.86 3.74 22.11
C HIS A 53 6.29 3.25 22.32
N THR A 54 6.48 1.94 22.45
CA THR A 54 7.81 1.36 22.65
C THR A 54 8.65 1.44 21.37
N MET A 55 8.04 1.28 20.20
CA MET A 55 8.69 1.51 18.90
C MET A 55 9.14 2.97 18.75
N ALA A 56 8.25 3.92 19.05
CA ALA A 56 8.55 5.35 18.97
C ALA A 56 9.65 5.77 19.95
N LYS A 57 9.66 5.24 21.17
CA LYS A 57 10.75 5.48 22.15
C LYS A 57 12.12 4.99 21.68
N ALA A 58 12.16 4.05 20.76
CA ALA A 58 13.37 3.51 20.18
C ALA A 58 13.72 4.15 18.82
N ASP A 59 13.01 5.21 18.42
CA ASP A 59 13.22 5.94 17.16
C ASP A 59 13.10 5.06 15.90
N ILE A 60 12.20 4.09 15.94
CA ILE A 60 11.93 3.19 14.81
C ILE A 60 10.70 3.69 14.07
N VAL A 61 10.84 3.89 12.76
CA VAL A 61 9.77 4.35 11.90
C VAL A 61 8.87 3.18 11.51
N VAL A 62 7.58 3.38 11.72
CA VAL A 62 6.52 2.45 11.30
C VAL A 62 5.84 3.02 10.06
N ASP A 63 5.65 2.19 9.04
CA ASP A 63 5.06 2.57 7.75
C ASP A 63 3.59 2.12 7.65
N ASP A 64 3.33 0.87 7.28
CA ASP A 64 1.97 0.32 7.31
C ASP A 64 1.67 -0.37 8.64
N ILE A 65 0.44 -0.25 9.14
CA ILE A 65 -0.08 -1.01 10.29
C ILE A 65 -1.27 -1.85 9.81
N ILE A 66 -1.26 -3.14 10.13
CA ILE A 66 -2.28 -4.12 9.78
C ILE A 66 -2.67 -4.86 11.05
N GLN A 67 -3.93 -4.75 11.46
CA GLN A 67 -4.48 -5.56 12.55
C GLN A 67 -5.61 -6.41 12.01
N ASN A 68 -5.60 -7.69 12.36
CA ASN A 68 -6.74 -8.57 12.20
C ASN A 68 -7.08 -9.19 13.56
N VAL A 69 -8.36 -9.39 13.85
CA VAL A 69 -8.82 -10.00 15.10
C VAL A 69 -9.21 -11.45 14.82
N ASP A 70 -8.85 -12.34 15.74
CA ASP A 70 -9.16 -13.76 15.73
C ASP A 70 -9.61 -14.20 17.13
N GLY A 71 -10.92 -14.29 17.32
CA GLY A 71 -11.56 -14.58 18.60
C GLY A 71 -11.19 -13.53 19.67
N ASN A 72 -10.59 -13.99 20.77
CA ASN A 72 -10.13 -13.13 21.87
C ASN A 72 -8.68 -12.65 21.70
N SER A 73 -8.10 -12.81 20.52
CA SER A 73 -6.73 -12.42 20.22
C SER A 73 -6.65 -11.64 18.92
N ALA A 74 -5.55 -10.93 18.72
CA ALA A 74 -5.29 -10.20 17.49
C ALA A 74 -3.94 -10.62 16.88
N MET A 75 -3.85 -10.46 15.57
CA MET A 75 -2.58 -10.38 14.86
C MET A 75 -2.33 -8.90 14.55
N VAL A 76 -1.18 -8.39 14.99
CA VAL A 76 -0.74 -7.02 14.68
C VAL A 76 0.54 -7.12 13.87
N ALA A 77 0.50 -6.67 12.64
CA ALA A 77 1.66 -6.59 11.76
C ALA A 77 1.92 -5.14 11.36
N PHE A 78 3.18 -4.81 11.15
CA PHE A 78 3.56 -3.55 10.58
C PHE A 78 4.83 -3.67 9.75
N THR A 79 5.08 -2.67 8.92
CA THR A 79 6.31 -2.59 8.12
C THR A 79 7.23 -1.49 8.62
N THR A 80 8.52 -1.72 8.44
CA THR A 80 9.60 -0.75 8.68
C THR A 80 10.62 -0.87 7.56
N ASP A 81 11.52 0.10 7.44
CA ASP A 81 12.61 0.02 6.48
C ASP A 81 13.59 -1.10 6.91
N LEU A 82 14.06 -1.89 5.96
CA LEU A 82 14.90 -3.07 6.20
C LEU A 82 16.15 -2.77 7.05
N PRO A 83 16.83 -1.61 6.91
CA PRO A 83 17.96 -1.26 7.78
C PRO A 83 17.60 -1.10 9.26
N GLU A 84 16.35 -0.75 9.60
CA GLU A 84 15.90 -0.58 11.00
C GLU A 84 15.55 -1.92 11.68
N LEU A 85 15.35 -2.98 10.89
CA LEU A 85 14.92 -4.28 11.40
C LEU A 85 15.78 -4.85 12.54
N PRO A 86 17.13 -4.76 12.54
CA PRO A 86 17.95 -5.28 13.64
C PRO A 86 17.61 -4.65 14.99
N ASP A 87 17.33 -3.36 15.03
CA ASP A 87 16.98 -2.65 16.27
C ASP A 87 15.51 -2.84 16.62
N ALA A 88 14.63 -2.81 15.61
CA ALA A 88 13.22 -3.17 15.78
C ALA A 88 13.04 -4.56 16.38
N LYS A 89 13.82 -5.55 15.93
CA LYS A 89 13.78 -6.90 16.47
C LYS A 89 14.06 -6.95 17.98
N LYS A 90 15.09 -6.23 18.47
CA LYS A 90 15.42 -6.20 19.90
C LYS A 90 14.27 -5.64 20.74
N VAL A 91 13.58 -4.63 20.21
CA VAL A 91 12.43 -3.99 20.87
C VAL A 91 11.21 -4.91 20.84
N CYS A 92 10.89 -5.45 19.67
CA CYS A 92 9.74 -6.33 19.48
C CYS A 92 9.86 -7.65 20.26
N ASP A 93 11.06 -8.22 20.39
CA ASP A 93 11.28 -9.42 21.21
C ASP A 93 10.98 -9.17 22.69
N LYS A 94 11.25 -7.96 23.21
CA LYS A 94 10.88 -7.57 24.58
C LYS A 94 9.37 -7.39 24.71
N ILE A 95 8.74 -6.70 23.76
CA ILE A 95 7.29 -6.50 23.71
C ILE A 95 6.56 -7.85 23.67
N ALA A 96 7.05 -8.80 22.87
CA ALA A 96 6.45 -10.13 22.74
C ALA A 96 6.45 -10.89 24.07
N LYS A 97 7.57 -10.86 24.80
CA LYS A 97 7.68 -11.45 26.14
C LYS A 97 6.72 -10.80 27.14
N ASP A 98 6.68 -9.48 27.16
CA ASP A 98 5.80 -8.70 28.03
C ASP A 98 4.31 -8.97 27.81
N LEU A 99 3.92 -9.21 26.54
CA LEU A 99 2.53 -9.43 26.14
C LEU A 99 2.16 -10.92 26.13
N GLY A 100 3.11 -11.82 26.32
CA GLY A 100 2.90 -13.27 26.21
C GLY A 100 2.51 -13.71 24.79
N CYS A 101 2.95 -12.99 23.76
CA CYS A 101 2.61 -13.26 22.36
C CYS A 101 3.83 -13.70 21.56
N SER A 102 3.62 -14.18 20.33
CA SER A 102 4.72 -14.54 19.43
C SER A 102 4.99 -13.42 18.43
N VAL A 103 6.25 -13.28 18.00
CA VAL A 103 6.65 -12.30 16.98
C VAL A 103 7.44 -12.99 15.87
N THR A 104 7.10 -12.67 14.62
CA THR A 104 7.81 -13.13 13.42
C THR A 104 8.32 -11.97 12.59
N TYR A 105 9.42 -12.21 11.88
CA TYR A 105 10.16 -11.21 11.11
C TYR A 105 10.38 -11.69 9.69
N GLU A 106 9.96 -10.89 8.72
CA GLU A 106 10.13 -11.18 7.30
C GLU A 106 10.90 -10.05 6.63
N LYS A 107 11.87 -10.42 5.80
CA LYS A 107 12.83 -9.51 5.17
C LYS A 107 12.63 -9.51 3.67
N TYR A 108 13.24 -8.52 3.01
CA TYR A 108 13.30 -8.44 1.56
C TYR A 108 11.90 -8.38 0.94
N LEU A 109 11.10 -7.44 1.44
CA LEU A 109 9.78 -7.16 0.94
C LEU A 109 9.77 -5.86 0.13
N ALA A 110 8.82 -5.78 -0.78
CA ALA A 110 8.51 -4.59 -1.55
C ALA A 110 7.02 -4.30 -1.50
N LYS A 111 6.67 -3.02 -1.62
CA LYS A 111 5.31 -2.52 -1.64
C LYS A 111 5.06 -1.85 -2.98
N VAL A 112 4.16 -2.43 -3.76
CA VAL A 112 3.64 -1.82 -4.99
C VAL A 112 2.30 -1.18 -4.67
N SER A 113 2.11 0.08 -5.07
CA SER A 113 0.89 0.83 -4.81
C SER A 113 0.34 1.46 -6.06
N VAL A 114 -0.98 1.56 -6.14
CA VAL A 114 -1.69 2.47 -7.05
C VAL A 114 -2.28 3.61 -6.25
N VAL A 115 -2.26 4.82 -6.82
CA VAL A 115 -2.83 6.02 -6.21
C VAL A 115 -3.69 6.77 -7.21
N GLY A 116 -4.85 7.28 -6.77
CA GLY A 116 -5.75 8.07 -7.60
C GLY A 116 -6.96 8.57 -6.85
N VAL A 117 -7.31 9.84 -7.06
CA VAL A 117 -8.50 10.46 -6.45
C VAL A 117 -9.79 9.79 -6.95
N GLY A 118 -9.83 9.37 -8.23
CA GLY A 118 -10.96 8.65 -8.80
C GLY A 118 -11.28 7.31 -8.13
N MET A 119 -10.38 6.75 -7.30
CA MET A 119 -10.64 5.52 -6.55
C MET A 119 -11.80 5.64 -5.54
N ARG A 120 -12.13 6.86 -5.10
CA ARG A 120 -13.24 7.12 -4.16
C ARG A 120 -14.61 6.81 -4.74
N VAL A 121 -14.78 7.09 -6.03
CA VAL A 121 -16.09 7.07 -6.71
C VAL A 121 -16.22 5.95 -7.74
N HIS A 122 -15.13 5.23 -8.01
CA HIS A 122 -15.09 4.18 -9.02
C HIS A 122 -14.69 2.83 -8.42
N THR A 123 -15.45 1.80 -8.77
CA THR A 123 -15.19 0.42 -8.37
C THR A 123 -14.23 -0.29 -9.36
N GLY A 124 -13.69 -1.45 -8.96
CA GLY A 124 -12.88 -2.31 -9.83
C GLY A 124 -11.38 -2.02 -9.86
N VAL A 125 -10.89 -1.05 -9.08
CA VAL A 125 -9.44 -0.77 -8.97
C VAL A 125 -8.69 -1.94 -8.34
N ALA A 126 -9.19 -2.44 -7.21
CA ALA A 126 -8.60 -3.57 -6.50
C ALA A 126 -8.58 -4.84 -7.37
N GLU A 127 -9.71 -5.18 -8.00
CA GLU A 127 -9.82 -6.32 -8.92
C GLU A 127 -8.76 -6.26 -10.01
N ARG A 128 -8.64 -5.12 -10.69
CA ARG A 128 -7.67 -4.94 -11.78
C ARG A 128 -6.23 -5.09 -11.30
N MET A 129 -5.90 -4.50 -10.15
CA MET A 129 -4.56 -4.59 -9.57
C MET A 129 -4.23 -6.05 -9.20
N PHE A 130 -5.12 -6.75 -8.52
CA PHE A 130 -4.89 -8.13 -8.08
C PHE A 130 -4.84 -9.08 -9.27
N ALA A 131 -5.70 -8.90 -10.28
CA ALA A 131 -5.67 -9.67 -11.51
C ALA A 131 -4.35 -9.49 -12.27
N ALA A 132 -3.79 -8.26 -12.31
CA ALA A 132 -2.50 -8.00 -12.96
C ALA A 132 -1.35 -8.76 -12.26
N LEU A 133 -1.32 -8.74 -10.93
CA LEU A 133 -0.32 -9.47 -10.14
C LEU A 133 -0.49 -11.00 -10.26
N ALA A 134 -1.73 -11.48 -10.22
CA ALA A 134 -2.07 -12.90 -10.35
C ALA A 134 -1.64 -13.47 -11.70
N LYS A 135 -1.83 -12.74 -12.82
CA LYS A 135 -1.39 -13.15 -14.16
C LYS A 135 0.12 -13.42 -14.23
N ALA A 136 0.91 -12.75 -13.42
CA ALA A 136 2.35 -12.94 -13.33
C ALA A 136 2.78 -13.91 -12.21
N LYS A 137 1.82 -14.58 -11.55
CA LYS A 137 2.04 -15.48 -10.41
C LYS A 137 2.78 -14.80 -9.24
N ILE A 138 2.52 -13.52 -9.03
CA ILE A 138 3.09 -12.76 -7.91
C ILE A 138 2.13 -12.89 -6.73
N ASN A 139 2.61 -13.51 -5.64
CA ASN A 139 1.81 -13.67 -4.43
C ASN A 139 1.69 -12.35 -3.65
N ILE A 140 0.50 -12.02 -3.20
CA ILE A 140 0.23 -10.85 -2.35
C ILE A 140 0.28 -11.30 -0.89
N GLN A 141 1.16 -10.69 -0.09
CA GLN A 141 1.38 -11.07 1.32
C GLN A 141 0.54 -10.23 2.30
N ASN A 142 0.34 -8.95 1.99
CA ASN A 142 -0.62 -8.08 2.68
C ASN A 142 -1.21 -7.09 1.69
N ILE A 143 -2.40 -6.61 2.02
CA ILE A 143 -3.05 -5.50 1.34
C ILE A 143 -3.24 -4.39 2.36
N THR A 144 -2.83 -3.17 2.02
CA THR A 144 -3.18 -1.96 2.78
C THR A 144 -3.85 -0.96 1.87
N THR A 145 -4.84 -0.23 2.38
CA THR A 145 -5.64 0.69 1.58
C THR A 145 -5.90 1.98 2.34
N SER A 146 -5.98 3.09 1.59
CA SER A 146 -6.65 4.32 2.00
C SER A 146 -7.76 4.61 1.00
N GLU A 147 -8.43 5.75 1.13
CA GLU A 147 -9.48 6.19 0.20
C GLU A 147 -8.99 6.34 -1.25
N ILE A 148 -7.70 6.63 -1.45
CA ILE A 148 -7.12 6.95 -2.76
C ILE A 148 -5.90 6.10 -3.09
N LYS A 149 -5.61 5.05 -2.31
CA LYS A 149 -4.42 4.22 -2.48
C LYS A 149 -4.71 2.77 -2.13
N ILE A 150 -4.27 1.85 -2.98
CA ILE A 150 -4.18 0.42 -2.65
C ILE A 150 -2.71 0.03 -2.75
N SER A 151 -2.21 -0.69 -1.75
CA SER A 151 -0.86 -1.21 -1.69
C SER A 151 -0.86 -2.71 -1.49
N CYS A 152 0.01 -3.40 -2.23
CA CYS A 152 0.25 -4.83 -2.06
C CYS A 152 1.71 -5.03 -1.62
N LEU A 153 1.88 -5.70 -0.48
CA LEU A 153 3.17 -6.17 -0.02
C LEU A 153 3.49 -7.49 -0.74
N ILE A 154 4.66 -7.56 -1.37
CA ILE A 154 5.13 -8.66 -2.21
C ILE A 154 6.59 -8.98 -1.91
N ASP A 155 7.09 -10.08 -2.46
CA ASP A 155 8.51 -10.42 -2.41
C ASP A 155 9.32 -9.38 -3.22
N CYS A 156 10.45 -8.92 -2.68
CA CYS A 156 11.29 -7.92 -3.33
C CYS A 156 11.84 -8.38 -4.70
N LYS A 157 11.98 -9.70 -4.92
CA LYS A 157 12.39 -10.23 -6.23
C LYS A 157 11.40 -9.88 -7.36
N ASP A 158 10.13 -9.64 -7.00
CA ASP A 158 9.05 -9.34 -7.93
C ASP A 158 8.80 -7.84 -8.10
N ALA A 159 9.51 -6.98 -7.36
CA ALA A 159 9.24 -5.55 -7.21
C ALA A 159 9.10 -4.80 -8.55
N THR A 160 10.14 -4.81 -9.39
CA THR A 160 10.13 -4.09 -10.67
C THR A 160 9.12 -4.68 -11.65
N ARG A 161 8.98 -6.01 -11.66
CA ARG A 161 8.02 -6.71 -12.51
C ARG A 161 6.58 -6.34 -12.14
N ALA A 162 6.27 -6.34 -10.84
CA ALA A 162 4.97 -5.95 -10.32
C ALA A 162 4.63 -4.50 -10.66
N LEU A 163 5.57 -3.57 -10.48
CA LEU A 163 5.37 -2.16 -10.81
C LEU A 163 5.01 -1.98 -12.29
N ASN A 164 5.76 -2.60 -13.21
CA ASN A 164 5.50 -2.50 -14.64
C ASN A 164 4.13 -3.07 -15.03
N LEU A 165 3.79 -4.25 -14.49
CA LEU A 165 2.48 -4.88 -14.76
C LEU A 165 1.32 -4.03 -14.27
N VAL A 166 1.44 -3.47 -13.07
CA VAL A 166 0.44 -2.56 -12.50
C VAL A 166 0.35 -1.29 -13.34
N HIS A 167 1.49 -0.70 -13.72
CA HIS A 167 1.54 0.48 -14.56
C HIS A 167 0.83 0.27 -15.92
N ASP A 168 1.07 -0.89 -16.55
CA ASP A 168 0.44 -1.27 -17.82
C ASP A 168 -1.06 -1.56 -17.66
N ALA A 169 -1.46 -2.24 -16.58
CA ALA A 169 -2.86 -2.54 -16.30
C ALA A 169 -3.71 -1.26 -16.13
N PHE A 170 -3.11 -0.18 -15.63
CA PHE A 170 -3.76 1.11 -15.47
C PHE A 170 -3.48 2.11 -16.62
N GLU A 171 -2.81 1.68 -17.70
CA GLU A 171 -2.55 2.50 -18.90
C GLU A 171 -1.80 3.81 -18.60
N LEU A 172 -0.96 3.84 -17.56
CA LEU A 172 -0.34 5.07 -17.05
C LEU A 172 0.74 5.66 -17.97
N GLY A 173 1.20 4.89 -18.96
CA GLY A 173 2.24 5.26 -19.94
C GLY A 173 1.81 6.21 -21.06
N GLY A 174 0.58 6.73 -21.05
CA GLY A 174 0.22 7.91 -21.86
C GLY A 174 -0.04 7.67 -23.35
N LYS A 175 -0.73 6.59 -23.73
CA LYS A 175 -1.52 6.64 -24.98
C LYS A 175 -2.84 7.35 -24.65
N LYS A 176 -2.99 8.61 -25.09
CA LYS A 176 -4.20 9.42 -24.93
C LYS A 176 -5.46 8.56 -25.15
N ARG A 177 -6.23 8.30 -24.10
CA ARG A 177 -7.58 7.77 -24.21
C ARG A 177 -8.41 8.76 -25.02
N GLN A 178 -8.78 8.40 -26.25
CA GLN A 178 -9.89 9.05 -26.92
C GLN A 178 -11.13 8.81 -26.07
N ALA A 179 -11.72 9.87 -25.53
CA ALA A 179 -13.00 9.80 -24.86
C ALA A 179 -14.02 9.17 -25.81
N LYS A 180 -14.48 7.95 -25.52
CA LYS A 180 -15.65 7.38 -26.19
C LYS A 180 -16.81 8.33 -25.94
N LYS A 181 -17.26 9.03 -26.98
CA LYS A 181 -18.53 9.77 -26.96
C LYS A 181 -19.64 8.76 -26.73
N THR A 182 -20.11 8.64 -25.49
CA THR A 182 -21.34 7.89 -25.20
C THR A 182 -22.50 8.69 -25.78
N ALA A 183 -22.97 8.28 -26.96
CA ALA A 183 -24.15 8.85 -27.58
C ALA A 183 -25.37 8.60 -26.68
N LYS A 184 -25.86 9.65 -26.01
CA LYS A 184 -27.12 9.65 -25.27
C LYS A 184 -28.24 9.50 -26.31
N LYS A 185 -28.73 8.27 -26.52
CA LYS A 185 -29.98 8.04 -27.26
C LYS A 185 -31.14 8.54 -26.40
N THR A 186 -31.57 9.77 -26.67
CA THR A 186 -32.85 10.32 -26.21
C THR A 186 -33.96 9.46 -26.80
N ARG A 187 -34.57 8.57 -26.01
CA ARG A 187 -35.86 7.97 -26.37
C ARG A 187 -36.94 8.96 -25.95
N LYS A 188 -37.45 9.72 -26.92
CA LYS A 188 -38.82 10.25 -26.88
C LYS A 188 -39.76 9.09 -27.18
N LYS A 189 -40.66 8.80 -26.26
CA LYS A 189 -42.09 8.54 -26.51
C LYS A 189 -42.82 8.84 -25.21
#